data_AF-A0A945EAG1-F1
#
_entry.id   AF-A0A945EAG1-F1
#
_cell.length_a   1.000
_cell.length_b   1.000
_cell.length_c   1.000
_cell.angle_alpha   90.00
_cell.angle_beta   90.00
_cell.angle_gamma   90.00
#
_symmetry.space_group_name_H-M   'P 1'
#
loop_
_entity.id
_entity.type
_entity.pdbx_description
1 polymer ?
#
loop_
_entity_poly.entity_id
_entity_poly.type
_entity_poly.pdbx_seq_one_letter_code
_entity_poly.pdbx_strand_id
1 'polypeptide(L)'
;MIYLIGGSPRCGKTILSKKVGRKMKISVVSTDALRKMVLPMVPKSELKKKFPQTNMPTPKNKFRFDVYSSKELLKAQLVESKTMWPSVTAFIESLIYREQDYVIEGVHLFPGLV
;
A
#
# COMPACT_ATOMS: atom_id res chain seq x y z
N MET A 1 9.05 0.68 17.92
CA MET A 1 8.95 1.94 17.15
C MET A 1 8.54 1.63 15.71
N ILE A 2 7.47 2.26 15.23
CA ILE A 2 6.95 2.03 13.87
C ILE A 2 7.17 3.28 13.03
N TYR A 3 7.86 3.12 11.89
CA TYR A 3 8.09 4.19 10.93
C TYR A 3 7.15 4.04 9.74
N LEU A 4 6.25 5.00 9.53
CA LEU A 4 5.32 5.00 8.41
C LEU A 4 5.85 5.90 7.28
N ILE A 5 6.12 5.32 6.11
CA ILE A 5 6.63 6.04 4.93
C ILE A 5 5.62 5.94 3.79
N GLY A 6 4.65 6.85 3.83
CA GLY A 6 3.64 7.03 2.79
C GLY A 6 4.16 7.84 1.59
N GLY A 7 3.44 7.77 0.47
CA GLY A 7 3.74 8.58 -0.69
C GLY A 7 3.15 8.02 -1.98
N SER A 8 3.10 8.87 -3.01
CA SER A 8 2.67 8.46 -4.34
C SER A 8 3.67 7.48 -4.99
N PRO A 9 3.26 6.70 -6.01
CA PRO A 9 4.19 5.90 -6.78
C PRO A 9 5.36 6.74 -7.32
N ARG A 10 6.57 6.17 -7.29
CA ARG A 10 7.80 6.75 -7.87
C ARG A 10 8.33 8.03 -7.19
N CYS A 11 7.89 8.38 -5.97
CA CYS A 11 8.44 9.51 -5.20
C CYS A 11 9.72 9.19 -4.40
N GLY A 12 10.29 7.99 -4.54
CA GLY A 12 11.50 7.58 -3.80
C GLY A 12 11.26 6.95 -2.42
N LYS A 13 10.00 6.79 -1.97
CA LYS A 13 9.61 6.13 -0.72
C LYS A 13 10.36 4.81 -0.45
N THR A 14 10.38 3.90 -1.41
CA THR A 14 11.04 2.59 -1.24
C THR A 14 12.56 2.71 -1.09
N ILE A 15 13.19 3.71 -1.72
CA ILE A 15 14.62 3.98 -1.55
C ILE A 15 14.88 4.49 -0.13
N LEU A 16 14.07 5.44 0.34
CA LEU A 16 14.14 5.98 1.68
C LEU A 16 13.95 4.88 2.74
N SER A 17 12.88 4.07 2.62
CA SER A 17 12.57 2.98 3.55
C SER A 17 13.70 1.96 3.67
N LYS A 18 14.33 1.58 2.54
CA LYS A 18 15.49 0.68 2.54
C LYS A 18 16.70 1.31 3.21
N LYS A 19 16.96 2.60 2.99
CA LYS A 19 18.05 3.32 3.66
C LYS A 19 17.83 3.40 5.16
N VAL A 20 16.61 3.73 5.60
CA VAL A 20 16.21 3.76 7.01
C VAL A 20 16.36 2.37 7.64
N GLY A 21 15.77 1.34 7.03
CA GLY A 21 15.86 -0.04 7.53
C GLY A 21 17.30 -0.53 7.69
N ARG A 22 18.17 -0.26 6.70
CA ARG A 22 19.61 -0.60 6.80
C ARG A 22 20.33 0.16 7.90
N LYS A 23 20.10 1.48 8.00
CA LYS A 23 20.77 2.33 9.00
C LYS A 23 20.37 1.96 10.42
N MET A 24 19.09 1.68 10.63
CA MET A 24 18.52 1.34 11.94
C MET A 24 18.61 -0.16 12.26
N LYS A 25 18.99 -1.01 11.29
CA LYS A 25 18.98 -2.47 11.37
C LYS A 25 17.59 -3.05 11.71
N ILE A 26 16.55 -2.49 11.11
CA ILE A 26 15.14 -2.91 11.30
C ILE A 26 14.53 -3.36 9.98
N SER A 27 13.52 -4.22 10.07
CA SER A 27 12.84 -4.79 8.90
C SER A 27 11.98 -3.74 8.18
N VAL A 28 11.79 -3.96 6.87
CA VAL A 28 10.99 -3.10 6.00
C VAL A 28 9.91 -3.93 5.32
N VAL A 29 8.67 -3.47 5.37
CA VAL A 29 7.53 -4.13 4.71
C VAL A 29 6.73 -3.14 3.87
N SER A 30 6.29 -3.61 2.71
CA SER A 30 5.50 -2.83 1.76
C SER A 30 4.01 -3.11 1.93
N THR A 31 3.15 -2.09 1.90
CA THR A 31 1.70 -2.30 1.85
C THR A 31 1.27 -3.04 0.58
N ASP A 32 2.08 -3.01 -0.47
CA ASP A 32 1.82 -3.76 -1.71
C ASP A 32 1.96 -5.27 -1.48
N ALA A 33 2.84 -5.68 -0.56
CA ALA A 33 2.95 -7.08 -0.14
C ALA A 33 1.72 -7.50 0.67
N LEU A 34 1.27 -6.66 1.60
CA LEU A 34 0.02 -6.88 2.35
C LEU A 34 -1.18 -6.96 1.41
N ARG A 35 -1.26 -6.08 0.40
CA ARG A 35 -2.32 -6.11 -0.61
C ARG A 35 -2.41 -7.47 -1.32
N LYS A 36 -1.28 -8.09 -1.65
CA LYS A 36 -1.27 -9.43 -2.27
C LYS A 36 -1.80 -10.52 -1.34
N MET A 37 -1.70 -10.33 -0.03
CA MET A 37 -2.26 -11.25 0.98
C MET A 37 -3.76 -11.03 1.19
N VAL A 38 -4.21 -9.77 1.17
CA VAL A 38 -5.62 -9.40 1.39
C VAL A 38 -6.48 -9.68 0.15
N LEU A 39 -5.97 -9.43 -1.05
CA LEU A 39 -6.74 -9.53 -2.29
C LEU A 39 -7.45 -10.89 -2.49
N PRO A 40 -6.81 -12.05 -2.26
CA PRO A 40 -7.45 -13.35 -2.40
C PRO A 40 -8.54 -13.64 -1.37
N MET A 41 -8.53 -12.93 -0.23
CA MET A 41 -9.52 -13.10 0.84
C MET A 41 -10.83 -12.35 0.54
N VAL A 42 -10.85 -11.52 -0.49
CA VAL A 42 -12.01 -10.68 -0.83
C VAL A 42 -12.94 -11.47 -1.75
N PRO A 43 -14.26 -11.55 -1.43
CA PRO A 43 -15.23 -12.20 -2.30
C PRO A 43 -15.16 -11.65 -3.73
N LYS A 44 -15.21 -12.55 -4.74
CA LYS A 44 -15.14 -12.16 -6.16
C LYS A 44 -16.21 -11.12 -6.54
N SER A 45 -17.39 -11.19 -5.93
CA SER A 45 -18.50 -10.24 -6.11
C SER A 45 -18.16 -8.82 -5.66
N GLU A 46 -17.28 -8.67 -4.66
CA GLU A 46 -16.88 -7.38 -4.10
C GLU A 46 -15.54 -6.86 -4.65
N LEU A 47 -14.78 -7.69 -5.36
CA LEU A 47 -13.42 -7.40 -5.79
C LEU A 47 -13.33 -6.11 -6.60
N LYS A 48 -14.24 -5.88 -7.55
CA LYS A 48 -14.25 -4.64 -8.36
C LYS A 48 -14.53 -3.39 -7.54
N LYS A 49 -15.36 -3.52 -6.49
CA LYS A 49 -15.75 -2.42 -5.61
C LYS A 49 -14.64 -2.08 -4.61
N LYS A 50 -14.01 -3.10 -4.03
CA LYS A 50 -12.96 -2.99 -2.99
C LYS A 50 -11.56 -2.77 -3.59
N PHE A 51 -11.30 -3.34 -4.76
CA PHE A 51 -10.04 -3.26 -5.48
C PHE A 51 -10.22 -2.80 -6.94
N PRO A 52 -10.69 -1.56 -7.19
CA PRO A 52 -10.98 -1.07 -8.53
C PRO A 52 -9.79 -1.13 -9.50
N GLN A 53 -8.54 -1.10 -9.04
CA GLN A 53 -7.38 -1.20 -9.94
C GLN A 53 -7.26 -2.58 -10.59
N THR A 54 -7.91 -3.62 -10.05
CA THR A 54 -8.00 -4.96 -10.68
C THR A 54 -8.85 -4.95 -11.96
N ASN A 55 -9.76 -3.98 -12.08
CA ASN A 55 -10.64 -3.80 -13.24
C ASN A 55 -10.15 -2.64 -14.14
N MET A 56 -8.88 -2.26 -14.02
CA MET A 56 -8.22 -1.26 -14.86
C MET A 56 -7.14 -1.94 -15.72
N PRO A 57 -7.52 -2.67 -16.78
CA PRO A 57 -6.57 -3.39 -17.62
C PRO A 57 -5.65 -2.41 -18.34
N THR A 58 -4.34 -2.67 -18.27
CA THR A 58 -3.32 -1.90 -18.99
C THR A 58 -2.75 -2.78 -20.10
N PRO A 59 -2.68 -2.31 -21.36
CA PRO A 59 -2.01 -3.03 -22.44
C PRO A 59 -0.56 -3.37 -22.06
N LYS A 60 -0.07 -4.54 -22.49
CA LYS A 60 1.26 -5.05 -22.10
C LYS A 60 2.42 -4.08 -22.41
N ASN A 61 2.25 -3.21 -23.41
CA ASN A 61 3.24 -2.25 -23.88
C ASN A 61 3.03 -0.82 -23.37
N LYS A 62 2.13 -0.61 -22.39
CA LYS A 62 1.85 0.71 -21.81
C LYS A 62 1.98 0.69 -20.29
N PHE A 63 2.31 1.82 -19.71
CA PHE A 63 2.15 2.05 -18.28
C PHE A 63 0.71 2.47 -17.98
N ARG A 64 0.25 2.22 -16.75
CA ARG A 64 -1.07 2.69 -16.28
C ARG A 64 -1.27 4.20 -16.48
N PHE A 65 -0.20 4.96 -16.31
CA PHE A 65 -0.17 6.41 -16.48
C PHE A 65 -0.32 6.87 -17.95
N ASP A 66 -0.16 5.96 -18.92
CA ASP A 66 -0.37 6.23 -20.34
C ASP A 66 -1.81 5.95 -20.78
N VAL A 67 -2.62 5.37 -19.90
CA VAL A 67 -3.98 4.87 -20.19
C VAL A 67 -5.03 5.59 -19.37
N TYR A 68 -4.71 5.90 -18.11
CA TYR A 68 -5.64 6.51 -17.16
C TYR A 68 -5.11 7.86 -16.68
N SER A 69 -6.01 8.82 -16.49
CA SER A 69 -5.66 10.11 -15.90
C SER A 69 -5.24 9.95 -14.44
N SER A 70 -4.43 10.89 -13.94
CA SER A 70 -4.04 10.95 -12.53
C SER A 70 -5.25 10.98 -11.59
N LYS A 71 -6.36 11.61 -12.00
CA LYS A 71 -7.61 11.66 -11.22
C LYS A 71 -8.27 10.29 -11.10
N GLU A 72 -8.33 9.51 -12.17
CA GLU A 72 -8.89 8.16 -12.15
C GLU A 72 -8.05 7.21 -11.31
N LEU A 73 -6.72 7.26 -11.49
CA LEU A 73 -5.78 6.45 -10.71
C LEU A 73 -5.85 6.79 -9.22
N LEU A 74 -5.89 8.08 -8.87
CA LEU A 74 -6.03 8.52 -7.49
C LEU A 74 -7.36 8.04 -6.88
N LYS A 75 -8.48 8.21 -7.60
CA LYS A 75 -9.79 7.75 -7.12
C LYS A 75 -9.80 6.25 -6.85
N ALA A 76 -9.26 5.44 -7.75
CA ALA A 76 -9.14 4.00 -7.56
C ALA A 76 -8.23 3.67 -6.36
N GLN A 77 -7.08 4.33 -6.25
CA GLN A 77 -6.13 4.12 -5.15
C GLN A 77 -6.73 4.49 -3.79
N LEU A 78 -7.49 5.58 -3.67
CA LEU A 78 -8.14 5.96 -2.42
C LEU A 78 -9.13 4.89 -1.93
N VAL A 79 -9.88 4.27 -2.85
CA VAL A 79 -10.80 3.17 -2.53
C VAL A 79 -10.02 1.93 -2.06
N GLU A 80 -8.94 1.56 -2.76
CA GLU A 80 -8.09 0.44 -2.35
C GLU A 80 -7.44 0.69 -0.99
N SER A 81 -6.90 1.90 -0.77
CA SER A 81 -6.27 2.26 0.50
C SER A 81 -7.26 2.26 1.66
N LYS A 82 -8.51 2.73 1.46
CA LYS A 82 -9.57 2.61 2.47
C LYS A 82 -9.94 1.15 2.75
N THR A 83 -9.98 0.32 1.72
CA THR A 83 -10.25 -1.12 1.87
C THR A 83 -9.12 -1.83 2.61
N MET A 84 -7.86 -1.46 2.34
CA MET A 84 -6.67 -2.03 2.97
C MET A 84 -6.47 -1.57 4.41
N TRP A 85 -7.06 -0.44 4.80
CA TRP A 85 -6.77 0.21 6.08
C TRP A 85 -6.93 -0.70 7.30
N PRO A 86 -8.02 -1.48 7.45
CA PRO A 86 -8.17 -2.39 8.59
C PRO A 86 -7.06 -3.46 8.67
N SER A 87 -6.57 -3.96 7.53
CA SER A 87 -5.49 -4.94 7.50
C SER A 87 -4.14 -4.31 7.81
N VAL A 88 -3.91 -3.07 7.35
CA VAL A 88 -2.69 -2.32 7.65
C VAL A 88 -2.63 -1.95 9.14
N THR A 89 -3.73 -1.49 9.73
CA THR A 89 -3.79 -1.17 11.17
C THR A 89 -3.62 -2.41 12.04
N ALA A 90 -4.32 -3.50 11.73
CA ALA A 90 -4.16 -4.76 12.46
C ALA A 90 -2.71 -5.27 12.43
N PHE A 91 -2.03 -5.11 11.29
CA PHE A 91 -0.61 -5.45 11.17
C PHE A 91 0.28 -4.54 12.04
N ILE A 92 0.04 -3.21 12.02
CA ILE A 92 0.76 -2.24 12.87
C ILE A 92 0.54 -2.56 14.36
N GLU A 93 -0.70 -2.78 14.77
CA GLU A 93 -1.07 -3.11 16.15
C GLU A 93 -0.39 -4.40 16.62
N SER A 94 -0.32 -5.42 15.75
CA SER A 94 0.39 -6.66 16.05
C SER A 94 1.89 -6.45 16.28
N LEU A 95 2.52 -5.57 15.50
CA LEU A 95 3.94 -5.22 15.67
C LEU A 95 4.18 -4.42 16.95
N ILE A 96 3.28 -3.48 17.28
CA ILE A 96 3.33 -2.71 18.54
C ILE A 96 3.20 -3.64 19.74
N TYR A 97 2.21 -4.55 19.72
CA TYR A 97 2.01 -5.53 20.78
C TYR A 97 3.23 -6.43 21.00
N ARG A 98 3.97 -6.75 19.94
CA ARG A 98 5.18 -7.58 19.98
C ARG A 98 6.46 -6.77 20.22
N GLU A 99 6.34 -5.46 20.44
CA GLU A 99 7.47 -4.54 20.62
C GLU A 99 8.50 -4.60 19.49
N GLN A 100 8.03 -4.81 18.25
CA GLN A 100 8.90 -4.94 17.08
C GLN A 100 9.10 -3.60 16.35
N ASP A 101 10.35 -3.26 16.08
CA ASP A 101 10.69 -2.11 15.25
C ASP A 101 10.55 -2.45 13.76
N TYR A 102 9.83 -1.60 13.02
CA TYR A 102 9.57 -1.82 11.61
C TYR A 102 9.44 -0.50 10.83
N VAL A 103 9.89 -0.53 9.58
CA VAL A 103 9.49 0.45 8.56
C VAL A 103 8.35 -0.15 7.73
N ILE A 104 7.24 0.55 7.67
CA ILE A 104 6.11 0.21 6.82
C ILE A 104 6.02 1.29 5.75
N GLU A 105 6.08 0.89 4.48
CA GLU A 105 6.05 1.80 3.35
C GLU A 105 4.96 1.43 2.37
N GLY A 106 4.40 2.41 1.67
CA GLY A 106 3.49 2.08 0.59
C GLY A 106 2.43 3.12 0.29
N VAL A 107 1.69 2.85 -0.78
CA VAL A 107 0.62 3.71 -1.29
C VAL A 107 -0.70 3.53 -0.55
N HIS A 108 -0.82 2.42 0.22
CA HIS A 108 -1.99 2.11 1.03
C HIS A 108 -1.87 2.52 2.49
N LEU A 109 -0.81 3.25 2.84
CA LEU A 109 -0.80 4.07 4.06
C LEU A 109 -1.81 5.20 3.83
N PHE A 110 -3.03 4.99 4.33
CA PHE A 110 -4.15 5.87 4.08
C PHE A 110 -3.89 7.22 4.75
N PRO A 111 -3.95 8.35 4.02
CA PRO A 111 -3.61 9.67 4.56
C PRO A 111 -4.64 10.23 5.56
N GLY A 112 -5.61 9.42 6.02
CA GLY A 112 -6.53 9.79 7.10
C GLY A 112 -5.92 9.75 8.49
N LEU A 113 -4.60 9.54 8.61
CA LEU A 113 -3.81 9.77 9.82
C LEU A 113 -3.32 11.23 9.86
N VAL A 114 -4.25 12.17 9.79
CA VAL A 114 -4.19 13.49 10.41
C VAL A 114 -5.61 13.89 10.79
#